data_AF-A0A8C9H851-F1
#
_entry.id   AF-A0A8C9H851-F1
#
_cell.length_a   1.000
_cell.length_b   1.000
_cell.length_c   1.000
_cell.angle_alpha   90.00
_cell.angle_beta   90.00
_cell.angle_gamma   90.00
#
_symmetry.space_group_name_H-M   'P 1'
#
loop_
_entity.id
_entity.type
_entity.pdbx_description
1 polymer ?
#
loop_
_entity_poly.entity_id
_entity_poly.type
_entity_poly.pdbx_seq_one_letter_code
_entity_poly.pdbx_strand_id
1 'polypeptide(L)'
;MHLIFSESGYYKDLYNNIDLLYPSFQPFVDMNIFLKSWGIFILIITLLTFFKKEVAHVHPAYEIESETKLSRSNSVSNSTVCDDTSSNDNNNNIMYDTVVCCNSNKHNTYFIAKETYKNLYGIIFLPPMKIFIMLFLLNRLPFASVEVGTNLKMLKRGITKEEFALFNPFYIPLSIISPAIIGKIIKSSKPLNIFYYGYILRYLSNLILSTLLPITHYVYSNKFHLCQFYFYSYYSYIFLAQVFNHLCIDIMTVSSMNFSNIISDPHIGGTYMTFLNTINNLGSHVIINKNNKIK
;
A
#
# COMPACT_ATOMS: atom_id res chain seq x y z
N MET A 1 1.56 -4.00 37.64
CA MET A 1 0.09 -4.08 37.71
C MET A 1 -0.44 -5.49 37.53
N HIS A 2 -0.06 -6.24 36.48
CA HIS A 2 -0.58 -7.60 36.25
C HIS A 2 -0.28 -8.60 37.38
N LEU A 3 0.87 -8.47 38.05
CA LEU A 3 1.26 -9.31 39.19
C LEU A 3 0.46 -9.02 40.48
N ILE A 4 -0.05 -7.80 40.65
CA ILE A 4 -0.83 -7.40 41.84
C ILE A 4 -2.22 -8.01 41.78
N PHE A 5 -2.78 -8.17 40.57
CA PHE A 5 -4.09 -8.79 40.38
C PHE A 5 -4.06 -10.32 40.48
N SER A 6 -2.92 -10.97 40.17
CA SER A 6 -2.81 -12.44 40.21
C SER A 6 -2.70 -13.05 41.61
N GLU A 7 -2.28 -12.27 42.62
CA GLU A 7 -2.16 -12.76 44.00
C GLU A 7 -3.47 -12.67 44.81
N SER A 8 -4.46 -11.94 44.31
CA SER A 8 -5.75 -11.81 45.00
C SER A 8 -6.65 -13.02 44.72
N GLY A 9 -6.88 -13.85 45.75
CA GLY A 9 -7.75 -15.03 45.68
C GLY A 9 -9.14 -14.77 45.07
N TYR A 10 -9.68 -13.56 45.28
CA TYR A 10 -10.94 -13.12 44.68
C TYR A 10 -10.93 -13.12 43.15
N TYR A 11 -9.83 -12.71 42.52
CA TYR A 11 -9.72 -12.69 41.05
C TYR A 11 -9.48 -14.08 40.47
N LYS A 12 -8.81 -14.95 41.23
CA LYS A 12 -8.59 -16.35 40.85
C LYS A 12 -9.91 -17.13 40.86
N ASP A 13 -10.75 -16.91 41.87
CA ASP A 13 -12.09 -17.48 41.93
C ASP A 13 -13.03 -16.89 40.87
N LEU A 14 -12.95 -15.59 40.61
CA LEU A 14 -13.73 -14.96 39.53
C LEU A 14 -13.34 -15.51 38.14
N TYR A 15 -12.03 -15.71 37.90
CA TYR A 15 -11.51 -16.27 36.66
C TYR A 15 -11.94 -17.73 36.47
N ASN A 16 -11.87 -18.54 37.53
CA ASN A 16 -12.29 -19.94 37.47
C ASN A 16 -13.81 -20.10 37.28
N ASN A 17 -14.61 -19.14 37.72
CA ASN A 17 -16.07 -19.16 37.58
C ASN A 17 -16.57 -18.31 36.40
N ILE A 18 -15.67 -17.77 35.56
CA ILE A 18 -16.04 -16.86 34.46
C ILE A 18 -16.89 -17.57 33.40
N ASP A 19 -16.59 -18.85 33.16
CA ASP A 19 -17.33 -19.72 32.23
C ASP A 19 -18.74 -20.07 32.76
N LEU A 20 -18.93 -20.05 34.09
CA LEU A 20 -20.23 -20.27 34.73
C LEU A 20 -21.08 -18.99 34.75
N LEU A 21 -20.43 -17.83 34.91
CA LEU A 21 -21.08 -16.52 35.00
C LEU A 21 -21.50 -15.95 33.63
N TYR A 22 -20.78 -16.29 32.56
CA TYR A 22 -21.04 -15.78 31.20
C TYR A 22 -21.04 -16.90 30.14
N PRO A 23 -22.08 -17.76 30.10
CA PRO A 23 -22.15 -18.86 29.13
C PRO A 23 -22.26 -18.39 27.66
N SER A 24 -22.52 -17.11 27.42
CA SER A 24 -22.60 -16.51 26.08
C SER A 24 -21.25 -16.12 25.47
N PHE A 25 -20.16 -16.23 26.23
CA PHE A 25 -18.80 -15.82 25.82
C PHE A 25 -17.91 -17.02 25.45
N GLN A 26 -18.46 -18.09 24.88
CA GLN A 26 -17.62 -19.11 24.25
C GLN A 26 -17.02 -18.55 22.96
N PRO A 27 -15.69 -18.36 22.86
CA PRO A 27 -15.07 -17.91 21.63
C PRO A 27 -15.28 -18.98 20.55
N PHE A 28 -15.82 -18.58 19.39
CA PHE A 28 -16.02 -19.47 18.23
C PHE A 28 -14.73 -20.19 17.79
N VAL A 29 -13.56 -19.63 18.11
CA VAL A 29 -12.25 -20.21 17.84
C VAL A 29 -11.33 -19.87 19.01
N ASP A 30 -10.70 -20.90 19.61
CA ASP A 30 -9.66 -20.70 20.61
C ASP A 30 -8.50 -19.89 20.05
N MET A 31 -8.12 -18.82 20.77
CA MET A 31 -7.06 -17.90 20.34
C MET A 31 -5.72 -18.61 20.13
N ASN A 32 -5.42 -19.64 20.93
CA ASN A 32 -4.21 -20.47 20.77
C ASN A 32 -4.21 -21.25 19.45
N ILE A 33 -5.36 -21.78 19.05
CA ILE A 33 -5.52 -22.53 17.78
C ILE A 33 -5.42 -21.55 16.60
N PHE A 34 -6.07 -20.39 16.70
CA PHE A 34 -5.99 -19.34 15.69
C PHE A 34 -4.55 -18.85 15.48
N LEU A 35 -3.85 -18.49 16.57
CA LEU A 35 -2.47 -17.99 16.51
C LEU A 35 -1.50 -19.05 15.98
N LYS A 36 -1.66 -20.32 16.36
CA LYS A 36 -0.81 -21.40 15.85
C LYS A 36 -1.03 -21.62 14.36
N SER A 37 -2.28 -21.60 13.89
CA SER A 37 -2.63 -21.75 12.48
C SER A 37 -2.06 -20.61 11.62
N TRP A 38 -2.34 -19.35 12.00
CA TRP A 38 -1.86 -18.18 11.27
C TRP A 38 -0.35 -17.98 11.39
N GLY A 39 0.25 -18.32 12.54
CA GLY A 39 1.70 -18.26 12.74
C GLY A 39 2.45 -19.24 11.83
N ILE A 40 1.98 -20.49 11.72
CA ILE A 40 2.57 -21.49 10.82
C ILE A 40 2.39 -21.06 9.36
N PHE A 41 1.20 -20.58 8.99
CA PHE A 41 0.92 -20.10 7.64
C PHE A 41 1.85 -18.96 7.21
N ILE A 42 2.03 -17.94 8.06
CA ILE A 42 2.94 -16.81 7.80
C ILE A 42 4.39 -17.30 7.71
N LEU A 43 4.82 -18.22 8.58
CA LEU A 43 6.18 -18.76 8.56
C LEU A 43 6.46 -19.53 7.25
N ILE A 44 5.51 -20.35 6.79
CA ILE A 44 5.61 -21.04 5.49
C ILE A 44 5.73 -20.05 4.33
N ILE A 45 4.88 -19.02 4.28
CA ILE A 45 4.96 -17.98 3.25
C ILE A 45 6.31 -17.25 3.29
N THR A 46 6.80 -16.93 4.48
CA THR A 46 8.07 -16.25 4.67
C THR A 46 9.24 -17.13 4.21
N LEU A 47 9.21 -18.41 4.52
CA LEU A 47 10.23 -19.37 4.10
C LEU A 47 10.21 -19.56 2.57
N LEU A 48 9.03 -19.68 1.96
CA LEU A 48 8.87 -19.79 0.50
C LEU A 48 9.35 -18.53 -0.24
N THR A 49 9.14 -17.34 0.33
CA THR A 49 9.60 -16.08 -0.26
C THR A 49 11.11 -15.87 -0.10
N PHE A 50 11.71 -16.34 1.00
CA PHE A 50 13.15 -16.23 1.24
C PHE A 50 14.00 -17.01 0.22
N PHE A 51 13.48 -18.13 -0.28
CA PHE A 51 14.17 -18.95 -1.30
C PHE A 51 13.93 -18.48 -2.74
N LYS A 52 13.10 -17.47 -2.96
CA LYS A 52 12.93 -16.91 -4.30
C LYS A 52 14.18 -16.10 -4.64
N LYS A 53 15.11 -16.73 -5.39
CA LYS A 53 16.29 -16.06 -5.93
C LYS A 53 15.81 -14.93 -6.85
N GLU A 54 16.05 -13.70 -6.42
CA GLU A 54 15.86 -12.50 -7.23
C GLU A 54 16.76 -12.62 -8.48
N VAL A 55 16.15 -12.82 -9.64
CA VAL A 55 16.87 -12.73 -10.92
C VAL A 55 17.00 -11.24 -11.22
N ALA A 56 18.17 -10.69 -10.94
CA ALA A 56 18.52 -9.37 -11.46
C ALA A 56 18.53 -9.48 -12.99
N HIS A 57 17.52 -8.91 -13.65
CA HIS A 57 17.57 -8.69 -15.08
C HIS A 57 18.62 -7.60 -15.35
N VAL A 58 19.88 -8.01 -15.48
CA VAL A 58 20.90 -7.21 -16.13
C VAL A 58 20.53 -7.21 -17.60
N HIS A 59 19.83 -6.16 -18.05
CA HIS A 59 19.74 -5.91 -19.47
C HIS A 59 21.14 -5.55 -19.99
N PRO A 60 21.54 -6.10 -21.16
CA PRO A 60 22.84 -5.78 -21.75
C PRO A 60 22.92 -4.28 -21.99
N ALA A 61 24.09 -3.73 -21.69
CA ALA A 61 24.41 -2.33 -21.91
C ALA A 61 23.97 -1.92 -23.32
N TYR A 62 23.08 -0.93 -23.38
CA TYR A 62 22.84 -0.16 -24.58
C TYR A 62 24.19 0.47 -24.93
N GLU A 63 24.80 0.03 -26.03
CA GLU A 63 25.88 0.74 -26.68
C GLU A 63 25.38 2.16 -26.95
N ILE A 64 25.79 3.10 -26.11
CA ILE A 64 25.78 4.51 -26.47
C ILE A 64 26.92 4.65 -27.47
N GLU A 65 26.62 4.38 -28.73
CA GLU A 65 27.43 4.80 -29.85
C GLU A 65 27.34 6.34 -29.86
N SER A 66 28.27 6.97 -29.14
CA SER A 66 28.40 8.42 -29.12
C SER A 66 28.91 8.87 -30.49
N GLU A 67 27.98 9.16 -31.40
CA GLU A 67 28.16 10.14 -32.46
C GLU A 67 28.53 11.48 -31.82
N THR A 68 29.80 11.68 -31.50
CA THR A 68 30.35 13.00 -31.25
C THR A 68 31.84 12.98 -31.53
N LYS A 69 32.20 12.95 -32.82
CA LYS A 69 33.48 13.48 -33.34
C LYS A 69 33.46 13.51 -34.87
N LEU A 70 32.60 14.35 -35.42
CA LEU A 70 32.93 15.05 -36.66
C LEU A 70 33.01 16.54 -36.33
N SER A 71 34.12 17.17 -36.74
CA SER A 71 34.49 18.59 -36.60
C SER A 71 35.23 19.03 -35.33
N ARG A 72 36.55 18.80 -35.27
CA ARG A 72 37.55 19.88 -35.36
C ARG A 72 39.00 19.37 -35.36
N SER A 73 39.63 19.56 -36.52
CA SER A 73 40.99 20.10 -36.76
C SER A 73 42.21 19.54 -36.02
N ASN A 74 43.04 18.84 -36.80
CA ASN A 74 44.45 19.15 -37.09
C ASN A 74 45.34 19.73 -35.97
N SER A 75 46.28 18.90 -35.50
CA SER A 75 47.69 19.23 -35.19
C SER A 75 48.38 17.89 -34.85
N VAL A 76 49.10 17.23 -35.77
CA VAL A 76 50.54 17.42 -36.07
C VAL A 76 51.45 17.39 -34.84
N SER A 77 52.50 16.55 -34.93
CA SER A 77 53.72 16.42 -34.11
C SER A 77 53.58 15.70 -32.75
N ASN A 78 54.48 14.84 -32.28
CA ASN A 78 55.74 14.28 -32.80
C ASN A 78 56.21 13.14 -31.86
N SER A 79 56.93 12.17 -32.45
CA SER A 79 58.14 11.47 -31.95
C SER A 79 58.13 10.49 -30.75
N THR A 80 59.07 9.53 -30.89
CA THR A 80 59.68 8.52 -29.98
C THR A 80 58.91 7.20 -29.84
N VAL A 81 59.18 6.13 -30.61
CA VAL A 81 60.40 5.30 -30.77
C VAL A 81 60.91 4.72 -29.44
N CYS A 82 60.76 3.40 -29.28
CA CYS A 82 61.82 2.44 -28.91
C CYS A 82 61.33 1.01 -29.17
N ASP A 83 62.09 0.28 -29.99
CA ASP A 83 62.04 -1.15 -30.27
C ASP A 83 62.55 -1.99 -29.08
N ASP A 84 62.15 -3.27 -28.98
CA ASP A 84 63.09 -4.42 -28.97
C ASP A 84 62.39 -5.80 -28.81
N THR A 85 62.58 -6.62 -29.85
CA THR A 85 62.83 -8.08 -29.97
C THR A 85 62.25 -9.13 -28.98
N SER A 86 61.43 -10.02 -29.56
CA SER A 86 61.43 -11.51 -29.57
C SER A 86 61.64 -12.40 -28.31
N SER A 87 60.79 -13.45 -28.28
CA SER A 87 60.99 -14.86 -27.90
C SER A 87 60.39 -15.42 -26.60
N ASN A 88 59.54 -16.45 -26.79
CA ASN A 88 59.17 -17.62 -25.95
C ASN A 88 59.32 -17.56 -24.42
N ASP A 89 58.27 -17.90 -23.67
CA ASP A 89 58.10 -19.27 -23.16
C ASP A 89 56.82 -19.48 -22.32
N ASN A 90 56.51 -20.76 -22.17
CA ASN A 90 55.35 -21.43 -21.61
C ASN A 90 54.87 -21.04 -20.19
N ASN A 91 53.54 -21.12 -20.05
CA ASN A 91 52.72 -21.69 -18.96
C ASN A 91 52.84 -21.25 -17.49
N ASN A 92 51.65 -20.91 -16.99
CA ASN A 92 51.10 -21.11 -15.65
C ASN A 92 51.62 -20.19 -14.52
N ASN A 93 50.75 -19.28 -14.08
CA ASN A 93 50.23 -19.34 -12.71
C ASN A 93 48.94 -18.52 -12.54
N ILE A 94 47.93 -19.25 -12.09
CA ILE A 94 46.65 -18.80 -11.55
C ILE A 94 46.90 -18.07 -10.23
N MET A 95 46.02 -17.10 -9.90
CA MET A 95 45.72 -16.56 -8.56
C MET A 95 46.17 -15.12 -8.30
N TYR A 96 45.53 -14.14 -8.95
CA TYR A 96 45.25 -12.81 -8.36
C TYR A 96 44.08 -12.12 -9.09
N ASP A 97 42.86 -12.64 -9.00
CA ASP A 97 41.67 -11.91 -9.51
C ASP A 97 40.48 -11.87 -8.54
N THR A 98 40.62 -12.48 -7.36
CA THR A 98 39.48 -12.58 -6.42
C THR A 98 39.33 -11.37 -5.50
N VAL A 99 40.34 -10.48 -5.41
CA VAL A 99 40.32 -9.35 -4.46
C VAL A 99 39.81 -8.04 -5.11
N VAL A 100 39.79 -7.94 -6.45
CA VAL A 100 39.38 -6.70 -7.14
C VAL A 100 37.86 -6.65 -7.42
N CYS A 101 37.18 -7.79 -7.45
CA CYS A 101 35.74 -7.85 -7.78
C CYS A 101 34.78 -7.40 -6.65
N CYS A 102 35.21 -7.41 -5.38
CA CYS A 102 34.33 -7.01 -4.27
C CYS A 102 34.20 -5.49 -4.10
N ASN A 103 35.22 -4.71 -4.48
CA ASN A 103 35.19 -3.25 -4.37
C ASN A 103 34.53 -2.59 -5.60
N SER A 104 34.72 -3.18 -6.79
CA SER A 104 34.05 -2.80 -8.03
C SER A 104 32.53 -2.90 -7.92
N ASN A 105 32.01 -4.01 -7.37
CA ASN A 105 30.56 -4.23 -7.25
C ASN A 105 29.88 -3.26 -6.27
N LYS A 106 30.53 -2.91 -5.14
CA LYS A 106 29.99 -1.88 -4.24
C LYS A 106 29.98 -0.51 -4.91
N HIS A 107 31.08 -0.10 -5.53
CA HIS A 107 31.16 1.20 -6.21
C HIS A 107 30.14 1.34 -7.36
N ASN A 108 29.95 0.27 -8.16
CA ASN A 108 28.90 0.23 -9.18
C ASN A 108 27.50 0.30 -8.57
N THR A 109 27.24 -0.39 -7.46
CA THR A 109 25.92 -0.36 -6.82
C THR A 109 25.57 1.03 -6.29
N TYR A 110 26.51 1.73 -5.66
CA TYR A 110 26.29 3.11 -5.18
C TYR A 110 26.12 4.09 -6.34
N PHE A 111 26.88 3.93 -7.42
CA PHE A 111 26.76 4.76 -8.62
C PHE A 111 25.39 4.58 -9.28
N ILE A 112 24.97 3.33 -9.50
CA ILE A 112 23.65 2.98 -10.06
C ILE A 112 22.53 3.50 -9.16
N ALA A 113 22.63 3.35 -7.84
CA ALA A 113 21.65 3.90 -6.90
C ALA A 113 21.58 5.43 -6.97
N LYS A 114 22.72 6.12 -6.98
CA LYS A 114 22.78 7.58 -7.08
C LYS A 114 22.16 8.08 -8.39
N GLU A 115 22.45 7.41 -9.50
CA GLU A 115 21.88 7.72 -10.81
C GLU A 115 20.36 7.48 -10.83
N THR A 116 19.90 6.39 -10.20
CA THR A 116 18.47 6.08 -10.05
C THR A 116 17.72 7.17 -9.30
N TYR A 117 18.25 7.64 -8.16
CA TYR A 117 17.65 8.73 -7.39
C TYR A 117 17.72 10.08 -8.13
N LYS A 118 18.80 10.34 -8.88
CA LYS A 118 18.92 11.55 -9.71
C LYS A 118 17.88 11.56 -10.83
N ASN A 119 17.66 10.41 -11.49
CA ASN A 119 16.66 10.26 -12.53
C ASN A 119 15.24 10.38 -11.97
N LEU A 120 14.96 9.73 -10.83
CA LEU A 120 13.70 9.88 -10.11
C LEU A 120 13.42 11.35 -9.75
N TYR A 121 14.43 12.05 -9.23
CA TYR A 121 14.32 13.47 -8.91
C TYR A 121 13.93 14.25 -10.17
N GLY A 122 14.60 14.05 -11.30
CA GLY A 122 14.23 14.65 -12.58
C GLY A 122 12.77 14.41 -12.97
N ILE A 123 12.30 13.16 -12.85
CA ILE A 123 10.94 12.73 -13.22
C ILE A 123 9.86 13.48 -12.40
N ILE A 124 10.10 13.65 -11.11
CA ILE A 124 9.17 14.34 -10.20
C ILE A 124 8.93 15.79 -10.61
N PHE A 125 9.93 16.45 -11.21
CA PHE A 125 9.83 17.86 -11.59
C PHE A 125 9.21 18.10 -12.96
N LEU A 126 8.85 17.05 -13.73
CA LEU A 126 8.11 17.24 -14.98
C LEU A 126 6.72 17.84 -14.70
N PRO A 127 6.24 18.78 -15.53
CA PRO A 127 4.94 19.45 -15.32
C PRO A 127 3.76 18.48 -15.16
N PRO A 128 3.60 17.42 -15.99
CA PRO A 128 2.53 16.44 -15.81
C PRO A 128 2.60 15.71 -14.47
N MET A 129 3.81 15.45 -13.97
CA MET A 129 4.03 14.75 -12.71
C MET A 129 3.64 15.60 -11.50
N LYS A 130 3.94 16.90 -11.53
CA LYS A 130 3.51 17.83 -10.49
C LYS A 130 1.98 17.88 -10.36
N ILE A 131 1.27 17.91 -11.50
CA ILE A 131 -0.20 17.90 -11.53
C ILE A 131 -0.72 16.59 -10.93
N PHE A 132 -0.13 15.46 -11.31
CA PHE A 132 -0.50 14.15 -10.80
C PHE A 132 -0.29 14.02 -9.28
N ILE A 133 0.87 14.47 -8.78
CA ILE A 133 1.18 14.49 -7.34
C ILE A 133 0.18 15.36 -6.57
N MET A 134 -0.11 16.56 -7.05
CA MET A 134 -1.10 17.44 -6.42
C MET A 134 -2.50 16.82 -6.42
N LEU A 135 -2.91 16.18 -7.51
CA LEU A 135 -4.17 15.46 -7.60
C LEU A 135 -4.25 14.34 -6.55
N PHE A 136 -3.18 13.57 -6.36
CA PHE A 136 -3.14 12.47 -5.37
C PHE A 136 -3.11 12.95 -3.93
N LEU A 137 -2.54 14.14 -3.67
CA LEU A 137 -2.58 14.74 -2.34
C LEU A 137 -3.97 15.29 -2.00
N LEU A 138 -4.70 15.82 -2.99
CA LEU A 138 -6.00 16.46 -2.78
C LEU A 138 -7.20 15.50 -2.89
N ASN A 139 -7.08 14.41 -3.65
CA ASN A 139 -8.21 13.54 -4.00
C ASN A 139 -8.95 12.91 -2.79
N ARG A 140 -8.27 12.73 -1.64
CA ARG A 140 -8.84 12.07 -0.45
C ARG A 140 -9.41 13.06 0.57
N LEU A 141 -9.08 14.35 0.45
CA LEU A 141 -9.53 15.39 1.37
C LEU A 141 -11.05 15.56 1.46
N PRO A 142 -11.80 15.67 0.35
CA PRO A 142 -13.23 15.94 0.43
C PRO A 142 -14.00 14.81 1.10
N PHE A 143 -13.48 13.58 1.05
CA PHE A 143 -14.17 12.38 1.54
C PHE A 143 -13.79 12.01 2.98
N ALA A 144 -12.59 12.38 3.44
CA ALA A 144 -12.08 12.01 4.76
C ALA A 144 -13.02 12.42 5.90
N SER A 145 -13.64 13.61 5.82
CA SER A 145 -14.56 14.09 6.85
C SER A 145 -15.86 13.28 6.94
N VAL A 146 -16.36 12.79 5.80
CA VAL A 146 -17.62 12.05 5.75
C VAL A 146 -17.38 10.59 6.12
N GLU A 147 -16.37 9.94 5.54
CA GLU A 147 -16.08 8.52 5.78
C GLU A 147 -15.67 8.25 7.24
N VAL A 148 -14.74 9.05 7.79
CA VAL A 148 -14.31 8.89 9.19
C VAL A 148 -15.36 9.47 10.15
N GLY A 149 -15.91 10.63 9.82
CA GLY A 149 -16.86 11.34 10.68
C GLY A 149 -18.19 10.60 10.83
N THR A 150 -18.67 9.92 9.78
CA THR A 150 -19.93 9.18 9.80
C THR A 150 -19.87 8.00 10.76
N ASN A 151 -18.83 7.16 10.66
CA ASN A 151 -18.63 6.01 11.54
C ASN A 151 -18.54 6.44 13.01
N LEU A 152 -17.78 7.50 13.32
CA LEU A 152 -17.66 8.03 14.68
C LEU A 152 -18.98 8.63 15.22
N LYS A 153 -19.72 9.36 14.38
CA LYS A 153 -21.00 9.95 14.77
C LYS A 153 -22.09 8.90 14.94
N MET A 154 -22.07 7.83 14.16
CA MET A 154 -22.99 6.70 14.32
C MET A 154 -22.78 5.99 15.66
N LEU A 155 -21.52 5.75 16.06
CA LEU A 155 -21.19 5.21 17.39
C LEU A 155 -21.71 6.12 18.52
N LYS A 156 -21.53 7.44 18.39
CA LYS A 156 -22.05 8.41 19.39
C LYS A 156 -23.58 8.46 19.45
N ARG A 157 -24.28 8.04 18.39
CA ARG A 157 -25.75 8.05 18.30
C ARG A 157 -26.41 6.77 18.80
N GLY A 158 -25.63 5.79 19.25
CA GLY A 158 -26.13 4.60 19.93
C GLY A 158 -25.87 3.29 19.22
N ILE A 159 -25.28 3.30 18.01
CA ILE A 159 -24.80 2.06 17.38
C ILE A 159 -23.64 1.53 18.20
N THR A 160 -23.69 0.26 18.57
CA THR A 160 -22.64 -0.35 19.36
C THR A 160 -21.46 -0.77 18.48
N LYS A 161 -20.27 -0.96 19.08
CA LYS A 161 -19.09 -1.39 18.31
C LYS A 161 -19.26 -2.81 17.79
N GLU A 162 -20.01 -3.63 18.51
CA GLU A 162 -20.33 -5.00 18.15
C GLU A 162 -21.22 -5.02 16.90
N GLU A 163 -22.20 -4.12 16.80
CA GLU A 163 -23.07 -3.97 15.62
C GLU A 163 -22.27 -3.63 14.35
N PHE A 164 -21.25 -2.77 14.46
CA PHE A 164 -20.32 -2.53 13.35
C PHE A 164 -19.44 -3.74 13.04
N ALA A 165 -18.97 -4.43 14.07
CA ALA A 165 -18.09 -5.60 13.92
C ALA A 165 -18.79 -6.76 13.19
N LEU A 166 -20.12 -6.87 13.27
CA LEU A 166 -20.91 -7.86 12.53
C LEU A 166 -20.72 -7.77 11.00
N PHE A 167 -20.38 -6.59 10.47
CA PHE A 167 -20.18 -6.41 9.03
C PHE A 167 -18.78 -6.82 8.55
N ASN A 168 -17.78 -6.78 9.43
CA ASN A 168 -16.38 -7.01 9.08
C ASN A 168 -16.12 -8.36 8.38
N PRO A 169 -16.68 -9.50 8.84
CA PRO A 169 -16.50 -10.78 8.16
C PRO A 169 -16.95 -10.78 6.69
N PHE A 170 -17.91 -9.94 6.33
CA PHE A 170 -18.40 -9.80 4.95
C PHE A 170 -17.54 -8.84 4.12
N TYR A 171 -16.99 -7.79 4.74
CA TYR A 171 -16.13 -6.84 4.03
C TYR A 171 -14.78 -7.43 3.63
N ILE A 172 -14.21 -8.32 4.45
CA ILE A 172 -12.92 -8.95 4.16
C ILE A 172 -12.91 -9.68 2.81
N PRO A 173 -13.78 -10.68 2.53
CA PRO A 173 -13.77 -11.37 1.25
C PRO A 173 -14.09 -10.41 0.09
N LEU A 174 -14.99 -9.45 0.30
CA LEU A 174 -15.31 -8.45 -0.71
C LEU A 174 -14.10 -7.59 -1.08
N SER A 175 -13.31 -7.16 -0.10
CA SER A 175 -12.10 -6.36 -0.30
C SER A 175 -10.96 -7.12 -1.00
N ILE A 176 -10.99 -8.46 -0.96
CA ILE A 176 -10.03 -9.31 -1.67
C ILE A 176 -10.47 -9.54 -3.12
N ILE A 177 -11.77 -9.71 -3.34
CA ILE A 177 -12.35 -10.00 -4.67
C ILE A 177 -12.48 -8.73 -5.51
N SER A 178 -12.84 -7.59 -4.89
CA SER A 178 -13.07 -6.34 -5.61
C SER A 178 -11.88 -5.89 -6.46
N PRO A 179 -10.62 -5.89 -5.99
CA PRO A 179 -9.50 -5.38 -6.78
C PRO A 179 -9.18 -6.28 -7.97
N ALA A 180 -9.45 -7.59 -7.86
CA ALA A 180 -9.27 -8.55 -8.95
C ALA A 180 -10.28 -8.30 -10.08
N ILE A 181 -11.55 -8.06 -9.74
CA ILE A 181 -12.59 -7.73 -10.73
C ILE A 181 -12.26 -6.38 -11.39
N ILE A 182 -11.96 -5.37 -10.59
CA ILE A 182 -11.63 -4.02 -11.05
C ILE A 182 -10.39 -4.02 -11.95
N GLY A 183 -9.34 -4.77 -11.57
CA GLY A 183 -8.13 -4.92 -12.37
C GLY A 183 -8.39 -5.51 -13.75
N LYS A 184 -9.32 -6.47 -13.86
CA LYS A 184 -9.75 -7.03 -15.15
C LYS A 184 -10.47 -5.99 -16.01
N ILE A 185 -11.29 -5.12 -15.41
CA ILE A 185 -11.98 -4.03 -16.10
C ILE A 185 -10.98 -2.97 -16.59
N ILE A 186 -9.99 -2.62 -15.76
CA ILE A 186 -8.97 -1.62 -16.13
C ILE A 186 -8.13 -2.08 -17.31
N LYS A 187 -7.84 -3.38 -17.44
CA LYS A 187 -7.05 -3.90 -18.56
C LYS A 187 -7.63 -3.56 -19.94
N SER A 188 -8.95 -3.41 -20.08
CA SER A 188 -9.59 -3.10 -21.36
C SER A 188 -9.73 -1.60 -21.66
N SER A 189 -9.40 -0.74 -20.69
CA SER A 189 -9.82 0.67 -20.67
C SER A 189 -8.70 1.60 -20.23
N LYS A 190 -8.85 2.91 -20.50
CA LYS A 190 -7.87 3.90 -20.04
C LYS A 190 -7.99 4.07 -18.51
N PRO A 191 -6.92 3.87 -17.72
CA PRO A 191 -6.99 3.91 -16.26
C PRO A 191 -7.47 5.28 -15.76
N LEU A 192 -6.98 6.39 -16.33
CA LEU A 192 -7.39 7.72 -15.89
C LEU A 192 -8.90 7.98 -16.05
N ASN A 193 -9.55 7.42 -17.07
CA ASN A 193 -11.00 7.52 -17.24
C ASN A 193 -11.73 6.75 -16.13
N ILE A 194 -11.25 5.56 -15.79
CA ILE A 194 -11.80 4.75 -14.69
C ILE A 194 -11.61 5.46 -13.35
N PHE A 195 -10.46 6.11 -13.17
CA PHE A 195 -10.21 6.94 -11.98
C PHE A 195 -11.24 8.06 -11.87
N TYR A 196 -11.52 8.77 -12.97
CA TYR A 196 -12.53 9.83 -13.02
C TYR A 196 -13.94 9.31 -12.69
N TYR A 197 -14.37 8.19 -13.28
CA TYR A 197 -15.65 7.56 -12.93
C TYR A 197 -15.69 7.11 -11.48
N GLY A 198 -14.60 6.51 -10.97
CA GLY A 198 -14.47 6.13 -9.56
C GLY A 198 -14.60 7.32 -8.63
N TYR A 199 -14.02 8.46 -9.00
CA TYR A 199 -14.13 9.71 -8.23
C TYR A 199 -15.58 10.23 -8.17
N ILE A 200 -16.30 10.22 -9.30
CA ILE A 200 -17.72 10.59 -9.34
C ILE A 200 -18.57 9.63 -8.50
N LEU A 201 -18.36 8.33 -8.66
CA LEU A 201 -19.10 7.32 -7.89
C LEU A 201 -18.82 7.45 -6.38
N ARG A 202 -17.58 7.76 -6.00
CA ARG A 202 -17.22 8.01 -4.61
C ARG A 202 -17.87 9.27 -4.04
N TYR A 203 -18.03 10.31 -4.86
CA TYR A 203 -18.81 11.47 -4.44
C TYR A 203 -20.27 11.09 -4.14
N LEU A 204 -20.88 10.29 -5.01
CA LEU A 204 -22.24 9.79 -4.80
C LEU A 204 -22.34 8.87 -3.57
N SER A 205 -21.34 7.99 -3.34
CA SER A 205 -21.31 7.12 -2.15
C SER A 205 -21.23 7.92 -0.86
N ASN A 206 -20.50 9.04 -0.86
CA ASN A 206 -20.39 9.93 0.29
C ASN A 206 -21.69 10.68 0.59
N LEU A 207 -22.47 11.05 -0.45
CA LEU A 207 -23.82 11.59 -0.24
C LEU A 207 -24.73 10.56 0.43
N ILE A 208 -24.67 9.29 -0.01
CA ILE A 208 -25.42 8.18 0.60
C ILE A 208 -24.94 7.92 2.03
N LEU A 209 -23.64 7.98 2.31
CA LEU A 209 -23.13 7.85 3.68
C LEU A 209 -23.65 8.97 4.59
N SER A 210 -23.76 10.19 4.08
CA SER A 210 -24.24 11.32 4.86
C SER A 210 -25.71 11.18 5.30
N THR A 211 -26.55 10.46 4.55
CA THR A 211 -27.95 10.21 4.95
C THR A 211 -28.06 9.19 6.08
N LEU A 212 -27.05 8.35 6.29
CA LEU A 212 -27.05 7.39 7.41
C LEU A 212 -27.19 8.10 8.75
N LEU A 213 -26.57 9.27 8.92
CA LEU A 213 -26.59 10.02 10.18
C LEU A 213 -28.01 10.34 10.66
N PRO A 214 -28.81 11.15 9.95
CA PRO A 214 -30.16 11.49 10.38
C PRO A 214 -31.04 10.26 10.57
N ILE A 215 -30.90 9.24 9.71
CA ILE A 215 -31.64 7.98 9.84
C ILE A 215 -31.25 7.24 11.13
N THR A 216 -29.95 7.17 11.44
CA THR A 216 -29.43 6.57 12.69
C THR A 216 -30.07 7.24 13.90
N HIS A 217 -30.09 8.58 13.90
CA HIS A 217 -30.67 9.34 15.00
C HIS A 217 -32.16 9.04 15.17
N TYR A 218 -32.91 8.97 14.06
CA TYR A 218 -34.34 8.64 14.09
C TYR A 218 -34.61 7.22 14.60
N VAL A 219 -33.87 6.22 14.10
CA VAL A 219 -34.06 4.80 14.45
C VAL A 219 -33.71 4.55 15.92
N TYR A 220 -32.59 5.09 16.42
CA TYR A 220 -32.18 4.86 17.80
C TYR A 220 -32.93 5.72 18.82
N SER A 221 -33.45 6.90 18.45
CA SER A 221 -34.31 7.69 19.34
C SER A 221 -35.69 7.06 19.55
N ASN A 222 -36.19 6.31 18.57
CA ASN A 222 -37.50 5.65 18.62
C ASN A 222 -37.40 4.13 18.87
N LYS A 223 -36.32 3.68 19.49
CA LYS A 223 -35.98 2.25 19.61
C LYS A 223 -37.07 1.39 20.27
N PHE A 224 -37.84 1.95 21.20
CA PHE A 224 -38.93 1.24 21.88
C PHE A 224 -40.25 1.19 21.10
N HIS A 225 -40.42 2.05 20.09
CA HIS A 225 -41.67 2.17 19.33
C HIS A 225 -41.59 1.52 17.93
N LEU A 226 -40.38 1.30 17.41
CA LEU A 226 -40.17 0.75 16.07
C LEU A 226 -40.22 -0.79 16.07
N CYS A 227 -40.87 -1.35 15.05
CA CYS A 227 -40.90 -2.78 14.81
C CYS A 227 -39.51 -3.32 14.41
N GLN A 228 -39.21 -4.57 14.76
CA GLN A 228 -37.94 -5.25 14.46
C GLN A 228 -37.58 -5.23 12.97
N PHE A 229 -38.58 -5.23 12.08
CA PHE A 229 -38.39 -5.14 10.63
C PHE A 229 -37.65 -3.87 10.19
N TYR A 230 -37.94 -2.72 10.81
CA TYR A 230 -37.28 -1.45 10.48
C TYR A 230 -35.79 -1.47 10.85
N PHE A 231 -35.45 -2.14 11.96
CA PHE A 231 -34.05 -2.33 12.36
C PHE A 231 -33.30 -3.19 11.34
N TYR A 232 -33.88 -4.31 10.90
CA TYR A 232 -33.24 -5.17 9.89
C TYR A 232 -33.04 -4.43 8.56
N SER A 233 -34.05 -3.69 8.10
CA SER A 233 -33.94 -2.87 6.88
C SER A 233 -32.85 -1.80 7.01
N TYR A 234 -32.76 -1.15 8.16
CA TYR A 234 -31.72 -0.16 8.45
C TYR A 234 -30.30 -0.77 8.48
N TYR A 235 -30.10 -1.93 9.10
CA TYR A 235 -28.82 -2.64 9.07
C TYR A 235 -28.41 -3.06 7.65
N SER A 236 -29.37 -3.55 6.86
CA SER A 236 -29.15 -3.85 5.44
C SER A 236 -28.74 -2.61 4.66
N TYR A 237 -29.38 -1.45 4.94
CA TYR A 237 -29.01 -0.18 4.33
C TYR A 237 -27.59 0.28 4.71
N ILE A 238 -27.20 0.20 5.99
CA ILE A 238 -25.82 0.47 6.42
C ILE A 238 -24.85 -0.42 5.65
N PHE A 239 -25.12 -1.72 5.61
CA PHE A 239 -24.25 -2.68 4.95
C PHE A 239 -24.05 -2.35 3.46
N LEU A 240 -25.14 -2.15 2.72
CA LEU A 240 -25.10 -1.83 1.29
C LEU A 240 -24.40 -0.49 1.02
N ALA A 241 -24.67 0.54 1.83
CA ALA A 241 -24.03 1.84 1.68
C ALA A 241 -22.50 1.77 1.88
N GLN A 242 -22.06 1.00 2.88
CA GLN A 242 -20.63 0.78 3.15
C GLN A 242 -19.97 -0.09 2.08
N VAL A 243 -20.63 -1.16 1.62
CA VAL A 243 -20.16 -1.98 0.48
C VAL A 243 -19.95 -1.12 -0.76
N PHE A 244 -20.95 -0.31 -1.12
CA PHE A 244 -20.85 0.57 -2.27
C PHE A 244 -19.70 1.58 -2.12
N ASN A 245 -19.55 2.17 -0.93
CA ASN A 245 -18.44 3.07 -0.64
C ASN A 245 -17.07 2.40 -0.77
N HIS A 246 -16.89 1.20 -0.22
CA HIS A 246 -15.66 0.41 -0.37
C HIS A 246 -15.35 0.11 -1.83
N LEU A 247 -16.34 -0.32 -2.62
CA LEU A 247 -16.15 -0.55 -4.06
C LEU A 247 -15.70 0.72 -4.81
N CYS A 248 -16.25 1.88 -4.48
CA CYS A 248 -15.83 3.15 -5.09
C CYS A 248 -14.38 3.51 -4.73
N ILE A 249 -13.99 3.29 -3.46
CA ILE A 249 -12.61 3.50 -3.00
C ILE A 249 -11.66 2.54 -3.72
N ASP A 250 -12.04 1.28 -3.89
CA ASP A 250 -11.24 0.27 -4.59
C ASP A 250 -11.07 0.61 -6.06
N ILE A 251 -12.14 1.05 -6.75
CA ILE A 251 -12.07 1.48 -8.16
C ILE A 251 -11.05 2.61 -8.32
N MET A 252 -11.14 3.62 -7.45
CA MET A 252 -10.23 4.76 -7.47
C MET A 252 -8.79 4.33 -7.17
N THR A 253 -8.59 3.51 -6.14
CA THR A 253 -7.26 3.09 -5.67
C THR A 253 -6.55 2.17 -6.66
N VAL A 254 -7.25 1.16 -7.20
CA VAL A 254 -6.69 0.23 -8.18
C VAL A 254 -6.39 0.94 -9.49
N SER A 255 -7.25 1.86 -9.92
CA SER A 255 -6.99 2.66 -11.11
C SER A 255 -5.77 3.57 -10.96
N SER A 256 -5.65 4.25 -9.82
CA SER A 256 -4.46 5.03 -9.46
C SER A 256 -3.19 4.19 -9.50
N MET A 257 -3.19 3.00 -8.89
CA MET A 257 -2.05 2.09 -8.90
C MET A 257 -1.70 1.60 -10.31
N ASN A 258 -2.71 1.29 -11.13
CA ASN A 258 -2.51 0.89 -12.51
C ASN A 258 -1.90 2.01 -13.35
N PHE A 259 -2.40 3.24 -13.20
CA PHE A 259 -1.81 4.40 -13.84
C PHE A 259 -0.36 4.60 -13.41
N SER A 260 -0.07 4.56 -12.10
CA SER A 260 1.30 4.63 -11.56
C SER A 260 2.21 3.57 -12.15
N ASN A 261 1.73 2.35 -12.38
CA ASN A 261 2.50 1.29 -13.02
C ASN A 261 2.79 1.58 -14.50
N ILE A 262 1.85 2.16 -15.24
CA ILE A 262 2.02 2.50 -16.67
C ILE A 262 2.98 3.68 -16.87
N ILE A 263 2.90 4.71 -16.02
CA ILE A 263 3.82 5.85 -16.11
C ILE A 263 5.23 5.52 -15.61
N SER A 264 5.40 4.36 -14.96
CA SER A 264 6.66 3.98 -14.37
C SER A 264 7.64 3.44 -15.40
N ASP A 265 8.83 4.05 -15.44
CA ASP A 265 9.93 3.57 -16.27
C ASP A 265 10.25 2.11 -15.88
N PRO A 266 10.27 1.15 -16.83
CA PRO A 266 10.60 -0.25 -16.54
C PRO A 266 11.94 -0.45 -15.82
N HIS A 267 12.92 0.45 -15.98
CA HIS A 267 14.23 0.36 -15.30
C HIS A 267 14.20 0.78 -13.83
N ILE A 268 13.36 1.78 -13.48
CA ILE A 268 13.31 2.39 -12.14
C ILE A 268 11.91 2.24 -11.50
N GLY A 269 11.07 1.39 -12.09
CA GLY A 269 9.64 1.36 -11.79
C GLY A 269 9.33 0.98 -10.35
N GLY A 270 10.14 0.12 -9.72
CA GLY A 270 9.98 -0.22 -8.30
C GLY A 270 10.16 0.99 -7.37
N THR A 271 11.25 1.75 -7.55
CA THR A 271 11.54 2.95 -6.75
C THR A 271 10.49 4.03 -6.99
N TYR A 272 10.09 4.21 -8.26
CA TYR A 272 9.14 5.23 -8.64
C TYR A 272 7.70 4.92 -8.21
N MET A 273 7.24 3.67 -8.34
CA MET A 273 5.96 3.24 -7.77
C MET A 273 5.92 3.38 -6.25
N THR A 274 7.01 3.06 -5.56
CA THR A 274 7.10 3.21 -4.10
C THR A 274 6.97 4.68 -3.70
N PHE A 275 7.68 5.58 -4.39
CA PHE A 275 7.58 7.01 -4.17
C PHE A 275 6.15 7.55 -4.37
N LEU A 276 5.49 7.16 -5.47
CA LEU A 276 4.10 7.56 -5.74
C LEU A 276 3.12 7.02 -4.68
N ASN A 277 3.34 5.80 -4.19
CA ASN A 277 2.56 5.24 -3.07
C ASN A 277 2.80 6.02 -1.77
N THR A 278 4.04 6.44 -1.49
CA THR A 278 4.34 7.31 -0.34
C THR A 278 3.55 8.62 -0.44
N ILE A 279 3.53 9.27 -1.60
CA ILE A 279 2.73 10.49 -1.82
C ILE A 279 1.23 10.24 -1.60
N ASN A 280 0.70 9.14 -2.15
CA ASN A 280 -0.71 8.78 -1.99
C ASN A 280 -1.10 8.56 -0.51
N ASN A 281 -0.22 7.91 0.26
CA ASN A 281 -0.40 7.73 1.70
C ASN A 281 -0.24 9.05 2.46
N LEU A 282 0.70 9.91 2.05
CA LEU A 282 0.93 11.22 2.62
C LEU A 282 -0.29 12.11 2.50
N GLY A 283 -0.98 12.09 1.35
CA GLY A 283 -2.24 12.80 1.13
C GLY A 283 -3.33 12.42 2.14
N SER A 284 -3.27 11.22 2.71
CA SER A 284 -4.22 10.75 3.72
C SER A 284 -3.86 11.22 5.14
N HIS A 285 -2.56 11.32 5.46
CA HIS A 285 -2.07 11.59 6.81
C HIS A 285 -1.74 13.07 7.10
N VAL A 286 -1.17 13.80 6.13
CA VAL A 286 -0.58 15.13 6.39
C VAL A 286 -1.60 16.19 6.78
N ILE A 287 -2.86 16.02 6.40
CA ILE A 287 -3.85 17.08 6.55
C ILE A 287 -4.73 16.88 7.81
N ILE A 288 -4.71 15.69 8.42
CA ILE A 288 -5.45 15.41 9.65
C ILE A 288 -4.71 15.94 10.90
N ASN A 289 -3.40 16.20 10.83
CA ASN A 289 -2.60 16.60 11.99
C ASN A 289 -2.55 18.12 12.25
N LYS A 290 -3.55 18.89 11.81
CA LYS A 290 -3.62 20.34 12.13
C LYS A 290 -4.59 20.73 13.25
N ASN A 291 -5.41 19.81 13.78
CA ASN A 291 -6.44 20.15 14.77
C ASN A 291 -6.50 19.26 16.03
N ASN A 292 -5.39 18.64 16.47
CA ASN A 292 -5.30 18.06 17.82
C ASN A 292 -4.71 19.04 18.87
N LYS A 293 -4.87 20.34 18.63
CA LYS A 293 -4.69 21.38 19.65
C LYS A 293 -5.81 22.43 19.53
N ILE A 294 -7.06 22.03 19.77
CA ILE A 294 -8.07 22.98 20.24
C ILE A 294 -8.81 22.31 21.39
N LYS A 295 -8.44 22.79 22.60
CA LYS A 295 -9.13 22.80 23.89
C LYS A 295 -10.09 21.67 24.24
#